data_AF-A0A3B0MPG8-F1
#
_entry.id   AF-A0A3B0MPG8-F1
#
_cell.length_a   1.000
_cell.length_b   1.000
_cell.length_c   1.000
_cell.angle_alpha   90.00
_cell.angle_beta   90.00
_cell.angle_gamma   90.00
#
_symmetry.space_group_name_H-M   'P 1'
#
loop_
_entity.id
_entity.type
_entity.pdbx_description
1 polymer ?
#
loop_
_entity_poly.entity_id
_entity_poly.type
_entity_poly.pdbx_seq_one_letter_code
_entity_poly.pdbx_strand_id
1 'polypeptide(L)'
;MVKLLIYDYVTSTVGNRIILEVEENEKISKIIDLIVPKIKENVKKSCEEKSAKNNSINIENGSESLLLYLGTTVLENCKTLDHYNVSSLSELSLCLYPKVDVKVTVTVLKGINCFGIKYTPIFSLLLKNKIKFDTIDQETILEIKKKILSVCNFSNKKGEELTLEKLNLFYKTTELNDNFTSINELNCKNKLKLKLLIPYGYSFKKLKPESESC
;
A
#
# COMPACT_ATOMS: atom_id res chain seq x y z
N MET A 1 -12.79 11.90 25.35
CA MET A 1 -11.50 11.20 25.61
C MET A 1 -11.63 9.70 25.41
N VAL A 2 -10.72 9.13 24.61
CA VAL A 2 -10.56 7.71 24.30
C VAL A 2 -9.16 7.27 24.67
N LYS A 3 -9.05 6.08 25.27
CA LYS A 3 -7.77 5.45 25.61
C LYS A 3 -7.25 4.60 24.46
N LEU A 4 -6.05 4.88 23.99
CA LEU A 4 -5.37 4.14 22.92
C LEU A 4 -4.31 3.21 23.52
N LEU A 5 -4.42 1.93 23.18
CA LEU A 5 -3.42 0.90 23.45
C LEU A 5 -2.65 0.62 22.16
N ILE A 6 -1.45 1.17 22.04
CA ILE A 6 -0.69 1.16 20.80
C ILE A 6 0.44 0.17 20.91
N TYR A 7 0.43 -0.85 20.05
CA TYR A 7 1.47 -1.86 19.94
C TYR A 7 2.52 -1.42 18.92
N ASP A 8 3.71 -1.08 19.41
CA ASP A 8 4.84 -0.60 18.62
C ASP A 8 5.59 -1.77 17.98
N TYR A 9 5.26 -2.04 16.71
CA TYR A 9 5.99 -2.98 15.85
C TYR A 9 7.12 -2.32 15.05
N VAL A 10 7.37 -1.03 15.28
CA VAL A 10 8.52 -0.31 14.70
C VAL A 10 9.80 -0.72 15.42
N THR A 11 9.77 -0.78 16.75
CA THR A 11 10.97 -1.04 17.58
C THR A 11 11.06 -2.45 18.14
N SER A 12 9.96 -3.20 18.14
CA SER A 12 9.87 -4.52 18.76
C SER A 12 9.03 -5.48 17.94
N THR A 13 9.51 -6.71 17.72
CA THR A 13 8.70 -7.77 17.09
C THR A 13 7.59 -8.27 18.02
N VAL A 14 7.68 -8.02 19.32
CA VAL A 14 6.69 -8.43 20.34
C VAL A 14 5.67 -7.31 20.60
N GLY A 15 5.93 -6.08 20.10
CA GLY A 15 5.04 -4.93 20.26
C GLY A 15 5.19 -4.28 21.65
N ASN A 16 6.04 -3.25 21.75
CA ASN A 16 6.07 -2.46 22.99
C ASN A 16 4.75 -1.70 23.15
N ARG A 17 4.15 -1.71 24.33
CA ARG A 17 2.85 -1.07 24.55
C ARG A 17 3.02 0.39 24.93
N ILE A 18 2.40 1.27 24.15
CA ILE A 18 2.28 2.70 24.43
C ILE A 18 0.83 2.98 24.77
N ILE A 19 0.59 3.65 25.89
CA ILE A 19 -0.74 4.12 26.28
C ILE A 19 -0.81 5.63 26.06
N LEU A 20 -1.90 6.08 25.45
CA LEU A 20 -2.19 7.49 25.18
C LEU A 20 -3.68 7.74 25.37
N GLU A 21 -4.04 8.88 25.97
CA GLU A 21 -5.42 9.35 26.02
C GLU A 21 -5.55 10.54 25.07
N VAL A 22 -6.55 10.50 24.19
CA VAL A 22 -6.78 11.54 23.17
C VAL A 22 -8.27 11.86 23.04
N GLU A 23 -8.59 12.99 22.43
CA GLU A 23 -9.97 13.29 22.06
C GLU A 23 -10.41 12.53 20.80
N GLU A 24 -11.71 12.29 20.67
CA GLU A 24 -12.29 11.54 19.54
C GLU A 24 -12.15 12.30 18.20
N ASN A 25 -12.17 13.63 18.25
CA ASN A 25 -12.00 14.47 17.08
C ASN A 25 -10.53 14.73 16.72
N GLU A 26 -9.58 14.07 17.41
CA GLU A 26 -8.17 14.22 17.15
C GLU A 26 -7.79 13.59 15.79
N LYS A 27 -7.01 14.31 14.98
CA LYS A 27 -6.50 13.79 13.71
C LYS A 27 -5.48 12.68 13.91
N ILE A 28 -5.54 11.66 13.06
CA ILE A 28 -4.61 10.52 13.10
C ILE A 28 -3.14 10.97 13.00
N SER A 29 -2.84 11.94 12.14
CA SER A 29 -1.49 12.54 12.03
C SER A 29 -0.97 13.05 13.37
N LYS A 30 -1.79 13.81 14.11
CA LYS A 30 -1.43 14.37 15.41
C LYS A 30 -1.25 13.30 16.47
N ILE A 31 -2.08 12.25 16.45
CA ILE A 31 -1.90 11.06 17.31
C ILE A 31 -0.54 10.42 17.06
N ILE A 32 -0.13 10.24 15.80
CA ILE A 32 1.19 9.69 15.45
C ILE A 32 2.31 10.59 15.97
N ASP A 33 2.21 11.90 15.77
CA ASP A 33 3.23 12.86 16.22
C ASP A 33 3.43 12.84 17.74
N LEU A 34 2.37 12.58 18.53
CA LEU A 34 2.47 12.38 20.00
C LEU A 34 3.23 11.11 20.39
N ILE A 35 3.25 10.10 19.53
CA ILE A 35 3.89 8.79 19.79
C ILE A 35 5.35 8.82 19.37
N VAL A 36 5.71 9.57 18.32
CA VAL A 36 7.07 9.67 17.75
C VAL A 36 8.18 9.87 18.80
N PRO A 37 8.06 10.76 19.79
CA PRO A 37 9.09 10.92 20.83
C PRO A 37 9.35 9.63 21.62
N LYS A 38 8.30 8.89 21.98
CA LYS A 38 8.41 7.61 22.72
C LYS A 38 9.10 6.54 21.87
N ILE A 39 8.81 6.50 20.56
CA ILE A 39 9.47 5.57 19.65
C ILE A 39 10.96 5.90 19.52
N LYS A 40 11.30 7.19 19.37
CA LYS A 40 12.71 7.64 19.29
C LYS A 40 13.50 7.26 20.55
N GLU A 41 12.87 7.35 21.72
CA GLU A 41 13.48 6.87 22.98
C GLU A 41 13.70 5.34 22.96
N ASN A 42 12.70 4.56 22.53
CA ASN A 42 12.81 3.10 22.43
C ASN A 42 13.91 2.66 21.45
N VAL A 43 14.06 3.35 20.31
CA VAL A 43 15.14 3.08 19.34
C VAL A 43 16.51 3.31 19.96
N LYS A 44 16.70 4.42 20.71
CA LYS A 44 17.98 4.71 21.37
C LYS A 44 18.37 3.61 22.36
N LYS A 45 17.44 3.19 23.22
CA LYS A 45 17.67 2.09 24.18
C LYS A 45 18.04 0.77 23.49
N SER A 46 17.37 0.45 22.37
CA SER A 46 17.63 -0.77 21.61
C SER A 46 19.01 -0.77 20.91
N CYS A 47 19.45 0.38 20.40
CA CYS A 47 20.77 0.53 19.77
C CYS A 47 21.93 0.42 20.77
N GLU A 48 21.72 0.81 22.03
CA GLU A 48 22.71 0.64 23.12
C GLU A 48 22.88 -0.84 23.50
N GLU A 49 21.87 -1.69 23.26
CA GLU A 49 21.88 -3.11 23.64
C GLU A 49 22.27 -4.07 22.50
N LYS A 50 22.24 -3.65 21.22
CA LYS A 50 22.52 -4.54 20.07
C LYS A 50 23.35 -3.89 18.97
N SER A 51 24.59 -4.35 18.84
CA SER A 51 25.36 -4.28 17.59
C SER A 51 24.62 -5.05 16.48
N ALA A 52 24.38 -4.37 15.36
CA ALA A 52 23.97 -4.88 14.05
C ALA A 52 22.51 -5.37 13.87
N LYS A 53 21.67 -4.48 13.30
CA LYS A 53 20.84 -4.80 12.12
C LYS A 53 20.52 -3.51 11.36
N ASN A 54 21.05 -3.42 10.14
CA ASN A 54 20.93 -2.31 9.21
C ASN A 54 19.50 -2.15 8.66
N ASN A 55 18.56 -1.66 9.47
CA ASN A 55 17.38 -0.95 8.98
C ASN A 55 17.33 0.36 9.76
N SER A 56 17.94 1.42 9.22
CA SER A 56 17.75 2.77 9.72
C SER A 56 16.28 3.15 9.50
N ILE A 57 15.42 2.85 10.47
CA ILE A 57 14.04 3.32 10.46
C ILE A 57 14.13 4.83 10.59
N ASN A 58 13.83 5.54 9.49
CA ASN A 58 13.96 6.98 9.45
C ASN A 58 12.68 7.62 10.02
N ILE A 59 12.58 7.66 11.34
CA ILE A 59 11.45 8.26 12.10
C ILE A 59 11.56 9.79 12.13
N GLU A 60 12.40 10.38 11.29
CA GLU A 60 12.63 11.82 11.23
C GLU A 60 11.39 12.56 10.73
N ASN A 61 10.59 11.94 9.85
CA ASN A 61 9.43 12.56 9.20
C ASN A 61 8.09 12.34 9.94
N GLY A 62 8.12 11.91 11.21
CA GLY A 62 6.92 11.77 12.05
C GLY A 62 5.80 10.95 11.40
N SER A 63 4.59 11.52 11.36
CA SER A 63 3.39 10.91 10.76
C SER A 63 3.51 10.50 9.28
N GLU A 64 4.50 11.00 8.54
CA GLU A 64 4.73 10.56 7.15
C GLU A 64 5.45 9.20 7.05
N SER A 65 6.14 8.79 8.12
CA SER A 65 7.00 7.61 8.16
C SER A 65 6.38 6.39 8.86
N LEU A 66 5.15 6.54 9.38
CA LEU A 66 4.49 5.56 10.23
C LEU A 66 3.05 5.33 9.79
N LEU A 67 2.53 4.14 10.07
CA LEU A 67 1.15 3.75 9.83
C LEU A 67 0.53 3.24 11.13
N LEU A 68 -0.66 3.74 11.45
CA LEU A 68 -1.50 3.18 12.51
C LEU A 68 -2.58 2.30 11.90
N TYR A 69 -2.81 1.16 12.54
CA TYR A 69 -3.86 0.22 12.18
C TYR A 69 -4.85 0.06 13.32
N LEU A 70 -6.13 0.02 12.97
CA LEU A 70 -7.21 -0.50 13.83
C LEU A 70 -7.69 -1.82 13.23
N GLY A 71 -7.31 -2.95 13.84
CA GLY A 71 -7.50 -4.27 13.24
C GLY A 71 -6.76 -4.38 11.90
N THR A 72 -7.51 -4.53 10.81
CA THR A 72 -6.98 -4.62 9.43
C THR A 72 -7.02 -3.29 8.66
N THR A 73 -7.54 -2.22 9.28
CA THR A 73 -7.76 -0.93 8.61
C THR A 73 -6.60 0.02 8.89
N VAL A 74 -5.97 0.55 7.83
CA VAL A 74 -5.00 1.65 7.93
C VAL A 74 -5.75 2.94 8.26
N LEU A 75 -5.30 3.66 9.28
CA LEU A 75 -5.83 4.96 9.65
C LEU A 75 -5.18 6.05 8.79
N GLU A 76 -6.00 6.85 8.09
CA GLU A 76 -5.54 7.92 7.22
C GLU A 76 -5.20 9.19 8.02
N ASN A 77 -4.03 9.78 7.75
CA ASN A 77 -3.50 10.94 8.46
C ASN A 77 -4.44 12.17 8.46
N CYS A 78 -5.28 12.32 7.43
CA CYS A 78 -6.21 13.44 7.28
C CYS A 78 -7.53 13.24 8.03
N LYS A 79 -7.85 12.01 8.44
CA LYS A 79 -9.07 11.65 9.17
C LYS A 79 -8.89 11.84 10.67
N THR A 80 -10.01 11.85 11.37
CA THR A 80 -10.11 11.94 12.84
C THR A 80 -10.40 10.57 13.43
N LEU A 81 -10.14 10.38 14.73
CA LEU A 81 -10.31 9.09 15.39
C LEU A 81 -11.77 8.60 15.39
N ASP A 82 -12.73 9.51 15.57
CA ASP A 82 -14.18 9.27 15.49
C ASP A 82 -14.64 8.66 14.15
N HIS A 83 -13.94 8.94 13.05
CA HIS A 83 -14.20 8.32 11.75
C HIS A 83 -14.08 6.79 11.79
N TYR A 84 -13.19 6.29 12.64
CA TYR A 84 -12.93 4.86 12.79
C TYR A 84 -13.57 4.27 14.05
N ASN A 85 -13.78 5.08 15.10
CA ASN A 85 -14.43 4.68 16.34
C ASN A 85 -15.95 4.88 16.30
N VAL A 86 -16.62 4.33 15.28
CA VAL A 86 -18.08 4.52 15.07
C VAL A 86 -18.90 4.06 16.27
N SER A 87 -18.41 3.04 16.99
CA SER A 87 -19.06 2.50 18.19
C SER A 87 -18.81 3.29 19.48
N SER A 88 -18.10 4.43 19.41
CA SER A 88 -17.77 5.28 20.57
C SER A 88 -17.14 4.49 21.73
N LEU A 89 -16.21 3.58 21.39
CA LEU A 89 -15.51 2.78 22.39
C LEU A 89 -14.60 3.67 23.22
N SER A 90 -14.58 3.44 24.53
CA SER A 90 -13.71 4.16 25.47
C SER A 90 -12.24 3.73 25.38
N GLU A 91 -11.96 2.55 24.83
CA GLU A 91 -10.62 2.02 24.64
C GLU A 91 -10.47 1.38 23.25
N LEU A 92 -9.37 1.68 22.56
CA LEU A 92 -9.03 1.13 21.24
C LEU A 92 -7.63 0.50 21.26
N SER A 93 -7.49 -0.65 20.60
CA SER A 93 -6.20 -1.30 20.39
C SER A 93 -5.70 -1.03 18.98
N LEU A 94 -4.53 -0.41 18.87
CA LEU A 94 -3.93 0.00 17.61
C LEU A 94 -2.57 -0.66 17.41
N CYS A 95 -2.21 -0.95 16.16
CA CYS A 95 -0.88 -1.45 15.80
C CYS A 95 -0.13 -0.37 15.03
N LEU A 96 1.13 -0.11 15.40
CA LEU A 96 1.98 0.87 14.74
C LEU A 96 3.07 0.17 13.93
N TYR A 97 3.16 0.52 12.65
CA TYR A 97 4.14 -0.04 11.71
C TYR A 97 4.96 1.05 11.02
N PRO A 98 6.20 0.74 10.59
CA PRO A 98 6.92 1.62 9.68
C PRO A 98 6.23 1.66 8.32
N LYS A 99 6.06 2.86 7.76
CA LYS A 99 5.61 3.03 6.40
C LYS A 99 6.77 2.72 5.45
N VAL A 100 6.55 1.81 4.50
CA VAL A 100 7.54 1.49 3.47
C VAL A 100 6.96 1.82 2.11
N ASP A 101 7.47 2.89 1.50
CA ASP A 101 7.05 3.28 0.16
C ASP A 101 7.65 2.36 -0.91
N VAL A 102 6.79 1.90 -1.81
CA VAL A 102 7.10 1.01 -2.92
C VAL A 102 6.78 1.72 -4.24
N LYS A 103 7.81 1.83 -5.09
CA LYS A 103 7.64 2.34 -6.46
C LYS A 103 7.16 1.22 -7.36
N VAL A 104 5.92 1.31 -7.84
CA VAL A 104 5.33 0.31 -8.73
C VAL A 104 5.54 0.70 -10.18
N THR A 105 6.01 -0.25 -10.99
CA THR A 105 6.08 -0.13 -12.45
C THR A 105 5.34 -1.30 -13.09
N VAL A 106 4.23 -1.00 -13.76
CA VAL A 106 3.42 -1.98 -14.48
C VAL A 106 3.71 -1.86 -15.97
N THR A 107 4.27 -2.91 -16.57
CA THR A 107 4.46 -3.00 -18.02
C THR A 107 3.21 -3.59 -18.64
N VAL A 108 2.53 -2.83 -19.50
CA VAL A 108 1.31 -3.28 -20.19
C VAL A 108 1.69 -4.08 -21.42
N LEU A 109 1.18 -5.30 -21.51
CA LEU A 109 1.42 -6.24 -22.60
C LEU A 109 0.08 -6.71 -23.16
N LYS A 110 -0.01 -6.84 -24.48
CA LYS A 110 -1.14 -7.51 -25.12
C LYS A 110 -0.95 -9.02 -25.05
N GLY A 111 -1.98 -9.71 -24.58
CA GLY A 111 -2.00 -11.15 -24.46
C GLY A 111 -3.12 -11.79 -25.25
N ILE A 112 -2.88 -13.04 -25.62
CA ILE A 112 -3.90 -13.95 -26.11
C ILE A 112 -4.01 -15.07 -25.09
N ASN A 113 -5.25 -15.36 -24.68
CA ASN A 113 -5.57 -16.49 -23.83
C ASN A 113 -6.33 -17.51 -24.69
N CYS A 114 -5.73 -18.67 -24.93
CA CYS A 114 -6.31 -19.74 -25.73
C CYS A 114 -6.15 -21.06 -24.98
N PHE A 115 -7.26 -21.76 -24.68
CA PHE A 115 -7.26 -23.03 -23.95
C PHE A 115 -6.46 -23.02 -22.64
N GLY A 116 -6.50 -21.90 -21.89
CA GLY A 116 -5.77 -21.72 -20.64
C GLY A 116 -4.29 -21.33 -20.81
N ILE A 117 -3.77 -21.31 -22.04
CA ILE A 117 -2.41 -20.87 -22.34
C ILE A 117 -2.42 -19.36 -22.58
N LYS A 118 -1.65 -18.64 -21.76
CA LYS A 118 -1.45 -17.19 -21.87
C LYS A 118 -0.12 -16.92 -22.58
N TYR A 119 -0.17 -16.32 -23.77
CA TYR A 119 1.04 -15.90 -24.48
C TYR A 119 0.98 -14.42 -24.86
N THR A 120 2.16 -13.79 -24.88
CA THR A 120 2.35 -12.40 -25.29
C THR A 120 3.04 -12.41 -26.65
N PRO A 121 2.42 -11.88 -27.72
CA PRO A 121 3.08 -11.77 -29.02
C PRO A 121 4.34 -10.91 -28.94
N ILE A 122 5.38 -11.26 -29.72
CA ILE A 122 6.71 -10.62 -29.66
C ILE A 122 6.62 -9.11 -29.94
N PHE A 123 5.73 -8.66 -30.84
CA PHE A 123 5.55 -7.23 -31.11
C PHE A 123 5.06 -6.43 -29.89
N SER A 124 4.36 -7.06 -28.95
CA SER A 124 3.94 -6.42 -27.70
C SER A 124 5.13 -6.10 -26.78
N LEU A 125 6.29 -6.73 -26.99
CA LEU A 125 7.51 -6.43 -26.25
C LEU A 125 8.25 -5.21 -26.83
N LEU A 126 7.92 -4.77 -28.04
CA LEU A 126 8.53 -3.61 -28.70
C LEU A 126 7.80 -2.30 -28.35
N LEU A 127 6.48 -2.34 -28.13
CA LEU A 127 5.63 -1.19 -27.77
C LEU A 127 5.26 -1.19 -26.28
N LYS A 128 6.26 -1.27 -25.40
CA LYS A 128 6.04 -1.38 -23.95
C LYS A 128 5.58 -0.06 -23.34
N ASN A 129 4.27 0.09 -23.16
CA ASN A 129 3.71 1.12 -22.31
C ASN A 129 3.91 0.76 -20.83
N LYS A 130 4.27 1.75 -20.01
CA LYS A 130 4.49 1.57 -18.57
C LYS A 130 3.58 2.50 -17.77
N ILE A 131 2.91 1.95 -16.77
CA ILE A 131 2.20 2.71 -15.73
C ILE A 131 3.14 2.75 -14.51
N LYS A 132 3.27 3.91 -13.89
CA LYS A 132 4.09 4.10 -12.70
C LYS A 132 3.28 4.85 -11.66
N PHE A 133 3.35 4.39 -10.42
CA PHE A 133 2.74 5.03 -9.26
C PHE A 133 3.46 4.55 -8.01
N ASP A 134 3.30 5.30 -6.93
CA ASP A 134 3.84 4.94 -5.61
C ASP A 134 2.71 4.35 -4.75
N THR A 135 3.10 3.47 -3.84
CA THR A 135 2.21 2.82 -2.88
C THR A 135 2.97 2.46 -1.60
N ILE A 136 2.30 1.92 -0.59
CA ILE A 136 2.90 1.32 0.60
C ILE A 136 2.96 -0.20 0.47
N ASP A 137 3.95 -0.85 1.08
CA ASP A 137 4.12 -2.31 0.97
C ASP A 137 3.04 -3.13 1.69
N GLN A 138 2.21 -2.51 2.53
CA GLN A 138 1.06 -3.15 3.16
C GLN A 138 -0.22 -3.11 2.30
N GLU A 139 -0.23 -2.36 1.19
CA GLU A 139 -1.36 -2.43 0.25
C GLU A 139 -1.42 -3.79 -0.44
N THR A 140 -2.63 -4.17 -0.86
CA THR A 140 -2.89 -5.47 -1.48
C THR A 140 -2.83 -5.40 -3.01
N ILE A 141 -2.80 -6.57 -3.66
CA ILE A 141 -2.95 -6.66 -5.12
C ILE A 141 -4.25 -6.02 -5.61
N LEU A 142 -5.33 -6.09 -4.82
CA LEU A 142 -6.59 -5.43 -5.12
C LEU A 142 -6.42 -3.91 -5.30
N GLU A 143 -5.70 -3.27 -4.38
CA GLU A 143 -5.47 -1.83 -4.42
C GLU A 143 -4.60 -1.42 -5.61
N ILE A 144 -3.60 -2.24 -5.97
CA ILE A 144 -2.84 -2.05 -7.22
C ILE A 144 -3.77 -2.11 -8.44
N LYS A 145 -4.68 -3.09 -8.52
CA LYS A 145 -5.64 -3.19 -9.64
C LYS A 145 -6.55 -1.97 -9.72
N LYS A 146 -7.08 -1.50 -8.59
CA LYS A 146 -7.89 -0.27 -8.52
C LYS A 146 -7.10 0.95 -9.00
N LYS A 147 -5.87 1.14 -8.52
CA LYS A 147 -4.98 2.24 -8.96
C LYS A 147 -4.68 2.19 -10.46
N ILE A 148 -4.56 1.00 -11.04
CA ILE A 148 -4.38 0.86 -12.50
C ILE A 148 -5.63 1.35 -13.24
N LEU A 149 -6.83 0.96 -12.80
CA LEU A 149 -8.09 1.35 -13.45
C LEU A 149 -8.40 2.83 -13.25
N SER A 150 -8.01 3.44 -12.13
CA SER A 150 -8.25 4.88 -11.90
C SER A 150 -7.42 5.79 -12.80
N VAL A 151 -6.27 5.33 -13.30
CA VAL A 151 -5.37 6.13 -14.14
C VAL A 151 -5.33 5.69 -15.60
N CYS A 152 -6.05 4.62 -15.96
CA CYS A 152 -6.04 4.05 -17.29
C CYS A 152 -7.44 3.65 -17.75
N ASN A 153 -7.80 4.04 -18.97
CA ASN A 153 -8.96 3.49 -19.64
C ASN A 153 -8.53 2.35 -20.56
N PHE A 154 -9.20 1.20 -20.41
CA PHE A 154 -9.06 0.03 -21.26
C PHE A 154 -10.40 -0.27 -21.91
N SER A 155 -10.48 -0.13 -23.23
CA SER A 155 -11.71 -0.38 -23.97
C SER A 155 -11.45 -1.18 -25.24
N ASN A 156 -12.40 -2.02 -25.61
CA ASN A 156 -12.37 -2.73 -26.88
C ASN A 156 -13.20 -2.01 -27.97
N LYS A 157 -13.20 -2.54 -29.20
CA LYS A 157 -13.96 -1.97 -30.32
C LYS A 157 -15.48 -1.93 -30.10
N LYS A 158 -16.01 -2.67 -29.13
CA LYS A 158 -17.43 -2.68 -28.76
C LYS A 158 -17.76 -1.67 -27.64
N GLY A 159 -16.77 -0.95 -27.12
CA GLY A 159 -16.92 -0.04 -25.99
C GLY A 159 -16.95 -0.74 -24.63
N GLU A 160 -16.66 -2.04 -24.55
CA GLU A 160 -16.59 -2.74 -23.26
C GLU A 160 -15.32 -2.36 -22.52
N GLU A 161 -15.46 -2.06 -21.24
CA GLU A 161 -14.35 -1.72 -20.35
C GLU A 161 -13.72 -2.96 -19.69
N LEU A 162 -12.43 -2.87 -19.40
CA LEU A 162 -11.73 -3.93 -18.68
C LEU A 162 -12.02 -3.81 -17.17
N THR A 163 -12.67 -4.84 -16.61
CA THR A 163 -12.99 -4.87 -15.19
C THR A 163 -11.82 -5.39 -14.34
N LEU A 164 -11.93 -5.23 -13.02
CA LEU A 164 -10.89 -5.63 -12.06
C LEU A 164 -10.57 -7.13 -12.15
N GLU A 165 -11.57 -7.97 -12.41
CA GLU A 165 -11.42 -9.43 -12.53
C GLU A 165 -10.67 -9.83 -13.81
N LYS A 166 -10.69 -8.99 -14.84
CA LYS A 166 -10.01 -9.25 -16.12
C LYS A 166 -8.57 -8.69 -16.14
N LEU A 167 -8.14 -7.98 -15.10
CA LEU A 167 -6.77 -7.51 -14.95
C LEU A 167 -5.85 -8.65 -14.49
N ASN A 168 -5.12 -9.23 -15.43
CA ASN A 168 -4.14 -10.28 -15.16
C ASN A 168 -2.77 -9.66 -14.86
N LEU A 169 -2.42 -9.59 -13.59
CA LEU A 169 -1.12 -9.10 -13.12
C LEU A 169 -0.17 -10.25 -12.90
N PHE A 170 1.08 -10.06 -13.31
CA PHE A 170 2.16 -11.02 -13.10
C PHE A 170 3.32 -10.35 -12.38
N TYR A 171 3.81 -11.04 -11.35
CA TYR A 171 5.10 -10.76 -10.75
C TYR A 171 6.08 -11.86 -11.14
N LYS A 172 7.18 -11.48 -11.79
CA LYS A 172 8.12 -12.41 -12.45
C LYS A 172 7.40 -13.30 -13.47
N THR A 173 7.17 -14.57 -13.13
CA THR A 173 6.46 -15.59 -13.93
C THR A 173 5.15 -16.03 -13.28
N THR A 174 4.85 -15.55 -12.07
CA THR A 174 3.69 -15.96 -11.29
C THR A 174 2.54 -14.98 -11.50
N GLU A 175 1.35 -15.51 -11.74
CA GLU A 175 0.13 -14.72 -11.80
C GLU A 175 -0.35 -14.37 -10.38
N LEU A 176 -0.70 -13.10 -10.17
CA LEU A 176 -1.21 -12.58 -8.90
C LEU A 176 -2.74 -12.69 -8.89
N ASN A 177 -3.23 -13.91 -8.64
CA ASN A 177 -4.66 -14.24 -8.60
C ASN A 177 -5.31 -13.92 -7.25
N ASP A 178 -4.53 -13.99 -6.17
CA ASP A 178 -5.01 -13.62 -4.84
C ASP A 178 -4.99 -12.08 -4.70
N ASN A 179 -6.18 -11.52 -4.50
CA ASN A 179 -6.38 -10.09 -4.34
C ASN A 179 -5.97 -9.59 -2.95
N PHE A 180 -5.85 -10.48 -1.96
CA PHE A 180 -5.55 -10.13 -0.58
C PHE A 180 -4.07 -10.23 -0.24
N THR A 181 -3.25 -10.84 -1.10
CA THR A 181 -1.78 -10.84 -0.96
C THR A 181 -1.29 -9.39 -0.84
N SER A 182 -0.56 -9.10 0.22
CA SER A 182 0.06 -7.78 0.43
C SER A 182 1.36 -7.66 -0.37
N ILE A 183 1.78 -6.43 -0.68
CA ILE A 183 2.98 -6.19 -1.49
C ILE A 183 4.26 -6.66 -0.78
N ASN A 184 4.30 -6.58 0.55
CA ASN A 184 5.45 -7.01 1.34
C ASN A 184 5.71 -8.53 1.21
N GLU A 185 4.67 -9.36 1.00
CA GLU A 185 4.76 -10.80 0.78
C GLU A 185 5.49 -11.13 -0.55
N LEU A 186 5.48 -10.21 -1.52
CA LEU A 186 6.17 -10.38 -2.80
C LEU A 186 7.68 -10.21 -2.69
N ASN A 187 8.21 -9.84 -1.51
CA ASN A 187 9.63 -9.65 -1.24
C ASN A 187 10.32 -8.75 -2.29
N CYS A 188 9.64 -7.69 -2.72
CA CYS A 188 10.05 -6.86 -3.85
C CYS A 188 10.95 -5.67 -3.47
N LYS A 189 11.42 -5.59 -2.22
CA LYS A 189 12.06 -4.39 -1.63
C LYS A 189 11.18 -3.16 -1.93
N ASN A 190 11.78 -2.01 -2.27
CA ASN A 190 11.05 -0.75 -2.50
C ASN A 190 10.70 -0.53 -3.99
N LYS A 191 10.85 -1.56 -4.85
CA LYS A 191 10.63 -1.44 -6.31
C LYS A 191 9.88 -2.67 -6.84
N LEU A 192 8.58 -2.52 -7.02
CA LEU A 192 7.73 -3.57 -7.57
C LEU A 192 7.61 -3.45 -9.10
N LYS A 193 8.01 -4.50 -9.83
CA LYS A 193 7.86 -4.57 -11.29
C LYS A 193 6.82 -5.62 -11.65
N LEU A 194 5.69 -5.17 -12.20
CA LEU A 194 4.59 -6.02 -12.63
C LEU A 194 4.49 -6.04 -14.15
N LYS A 195 3.91 -7.11 -14.69
CA LYS A 195 3.40 -7.16 -16.06
C LYS A 195 1.89 -7.24 -15.98
N LEU A 196 1.20 -6.36 -16.70
CA LEU A 196 -0.24 -6.44 -16.90
C LEU A 196 -0.49 -7.03 -18.29
N LEU A 197 -1.21 -8.15 -18.34
CA LEU A 197 -1.62 -8.78 -19.58
C LEU A 197 -3.06 -8.37 -19.92
N ILE A 198 -3.22 -7.48 -20.91
CA ILE A 198 -4.54 -7.08 -21.42
C ILE A 198 -4.93 -7.94 -22.62
N PRO A 199 -6.21 -8.29 -22.80
CA PRO A 199 -6.63 -9.07 -23.96
C PRO A 199 -6.34 -8.32 -25.27
N TYR A 200 -5.94 -9.04 -26.33
CA TYR A 200 -5.48 -8.47 -27.60
C TYR A 200 -6.43 -7.42 -28.22
N GLY A 201 -7.73 -7.61 -28.07
CA GLY A 201 -8.79 -6.72 -28.58
C GLY A 201 -8.98 -5.42 -27.80
N TYR A 202 -8.31 -5.24 -26.66
CA TYR A 202 -8.38 -4.04 -25.85
C TYR A 202 -7.31 -3.03 -26.26
N SER A 203 -7.72 -1.77 -26.25
CA SER A 203 -6.86 -0.60 -26.35
C SER A 203 -6.51 -0.11 -24.95
N PHE A 204 -5.43 0.67 -24.86
CA PHE A 204 -4.94 1.24 -23.63
C PHE A 204 -4.75 2.74 -23.84
N LYS A 205 -5.34 3.55 -22.95
CA LYS A 205 -5.14 4.99 -22.91
C LYS A 205 -4.91 5.42 -21.46
N LYS A 206 -3.79 6.12 -21.21
CA LYS A 206 -3.59 6.78 -19.92
C LYS A 206 -4.55 7.94 -19.79
N LEU A 207 -5.22 8.04 -18.65
CA LEU A 207 -5.99 9.21 -18.29
C LEU A 207 -5.00 10.33 -17.93
N LYS A 208 -5.33 11.57 -18.29
CA LYS A 208 -4.59 12.71 -17.76
C LYS A 208 -4.98 12.82 -16.28
N PRO A 209 -4.03 13.11 -15.38
CA PRO A 209 -4.40 13.44 -14.01
C PRO A 209 -5.37 14.63 -14.07
N GLU A 210 -6.55 14.47 -13.47
CA GLU A 210 -7.37 15.64 -13.16
C GLU A 210 -6.52 16.51 -12.24
N SER A 211 -6.38 17.79 -12.58
CA SER A 211 -5.71 18.75 -11.71
C SER A 211 -6.48 18.78 -10.40
N GLU A 212 -5.94 18.14 -9.36
CA GLU A 212 -6.45 18.22 -8.00
C GLU A 212 -6.39 19.69 -7.58
N SER A 213 -7.53 20.37 -7.65
CA SER A 213 -7.75 21.60 -6.91
C SER A 213 -7.91 21.21 -5.44
N CYS A 214 -6.87 21.48 -4.66
CA CYS A 214 -6.93 21.46 -3.19
C CYS A 214 -8.04 22.37 -2.65
#